data_AF-A0A915DUL7-F1
#
_entry.id   AF-A0A915DUL7-F1
#
_cell.length_a   1.000
_cell.length_b   1.000
_cell.length_c   1.000
_cell.angle_alpha   90.00
_cell.angle_beta   90.00
_cell.angle_gamma   90.00
#
_symmetry.space_group_name_H-M   'P 1'
#
loop_
_entity.id
_entity.type
_entity.pdbx_description
1 polymer ?
#
loop_
_entity_poly.entity_id
_entity_poly.type
_entity_poly.pdbx_seq_one_letter_code
_entity_poly.pdbx_strand_id
1 'polypeptide(L)' 'MMTSWAIICHVWYLPPMERLIGENAIDFASRVKKTIARKGGLVDLEWDGQLKRSKVPAKLLAKQQEKYFQRYSRYAAEA' A
#
# COMPACT_ATOMS: atom_id res chain seq x y z
N MET A 1 1.67 -5.51 41.09
CA MET A 1 2.77 -4.80 40.40
C MET A 1 2.13 -3.93 39.32
N MET A 2 2.21 -2.60 39.38
CA MET A 2 1.54 -1.72 38.42
C MET A 2 2.54 -1.25 37.36
N THR A 3 2.22 -1.51 36.08
CA THR A 3 2.98 -1.00 34.93
C THR A 3 2.19 0.13 34.27
N SER A 4 2.83 1.28 34.07
CA SER A 4 2.29 2.40 33.29
C SER A 4 2.73 2.28 31.83
N TRP A 5 1.85 2.65 30.91
CA TRP A 5 2.10 2.64 29.46
C TRP A 5 1.52 3.90 28.83
N ALA A 6 2.17 4.38 27.77
CA ALA A 6 1.75 5.53 27.00
C ALA A 6 1.96 5.27 25.51
N ILE A 7 1.11 5.89 24.69
CA ILE A 7 1.23 5.84 23.22
C ILE A 7 1.49 7.26 22.75
N ILE A 8 2.54 7.43 21.96
CA ILE A 8 2.89 8.70 21.31
C ILE A 8 2.46 8.59 19.85
N CYS A 9 1.51 9.42 19.45
CA CYS A 9 0.98 9.45 18.09
C CYS A 9 1.31 10.79 17.42
N HIS A 10 1.77 10.72 16.17
CA HIS A 10 1.83 11.89 15.31
C HIS A 10 0.47 12.08 14.64
N VAL A 11 -0.14 13.25 14.83
CA VAL A 11 -1.47 13.58 14.28
C VAL A 11 -1.31 14.63 13.20
N TRP A 12 -1.94 14.40 12.05
CA TRP A 12 -1.94 15.33 10.92
C TRP A 12 -3.36 15.58 10.43
N TYR A 13 -3.68 16.86 10.23
CA TYR A 13 -4.89 17.27 9.53
C TYR A 13 -4.58 17.48 8.05
N LEU A 14 -5.37 16.85 7.18
CA LEU A 14 -5.29 17.03 5.74
C LEU A 14 -6.53 17.78 5.26
N PRO A 15 -6.42 18.60 4.20
CA PRO A 15 -7.59 19.18 3.54
C PRO A 15 -8.57 18.10 3.08
N PRO A 16 -9.88 18.36 3.09
CA PRO A 16 -10.86 17.43 2.53
C PRO A 16 -10.60 17.24 1.03
N MET A 17 -10.81 16.02 0.55
CA MET A 17 -10.67 15.68 -0.85
C MET A 17 -12.03 15.34 -1.42
N GLU A 18 -12.38 15.97 -2.53
CA GLU A 18 -13.61 15.70 -3.27
C GLU A 18 -13.33 14.82 -4.49
N ARG A 19 -14.34 14.09 -4.95
CA ARG A 19 -14.26 13.23 -6.12
C ARG A 19 -14.22 14.10 -7.38
N LEU A 20 -13.28 13.82 -8.29
CA LEU A 20 -13.15 14.54 -9.55
C LEU A 20 -14.23 14.08 -10.56
N ILE A 21 -14.47 14.91 -11.57
CA ILE A 21 -15.39 14.59 -12.65
C ILE A 21 -14.86 13.37 -13.41
N GLY A 22 -15.68 12.31 -13.51
CA GLY A 22 -15.31 11.07 -14.18
C GLY A 22 -14.43 10.12 -13.36
N GLU A 23 -14.11 10.46 -12.11
CA GLU A 23 -13.33 9.59 -11.22
C GLU A 23 -14.20 8.46 -10.64
N ASN A 24 -13.73 7.21 -10.74
CA ASN A 24 -14.40 6.08 -10.12
C ASN A 24 -14.20 6.10 -8.59
N ALA A 25 -15.11 5.47 -7.84
CA ALA A 25 -14.99 5.33 -6.39
C ALA A 25 -13.67 4.67 -5.95
N ILE A 26 -13.18 3.70 -6.74
CA ILE A 26 -11.91 3.00 -6.49
C ILE A 26 -10.72 3.96 -6.66
N ASP A 27 -10.72 4.73 -7.76
CA ASP A 27 -9.65 5.68 -8.07
C ASP A 27 -9.60 6.81 -7.04
N PHE A 28 -10.77 7.31 -6.63
CA PHE A 28 -10.92 8.29 -5.56
C PHE A 28 -10.31 7.78 -4.24
N ALA A 29 -10.71 6.58 -3.81
CA ALA A 29 -10.18 5.97 -2.59
C ALA A 29 -8.65 5.78 -2.66
N SER A 30 -8.13 5.36 -3.82
CA SER A 30 -6.70 5.20 -4.06
C SER A 30 -5.95 6.53 -3.93
N ARG A 31 -6.49 7.61 -4.51
CA ARG A 31 -5.89 8.96 -4.42
C ARG A 31 -5.88 9.52 -3.01
N VAL A 32 -6.96 9.34 -2.25
CA VAL A 32 -7.03 9.73 -0.83
C VAL A 32 -6.00 8.96 -0.01
N LYS A 33 -5.95 7.63 -0.17
CA LYS A 33 -4.98 6.76 0.49
C LYS A 33 -3.53 7.18 0.20
N LYS A 34 -3.21 7.46 -1.07
CA LYS A 34 -1.89 7.93 -1.49
C LYS A 34 -1.49 9.25 -0.81
N THR A 35 -2.44 10.16 -0.66
CA THR A 35 -2.21 11.45 0.00
C THR A 35 -1.90 11.28 1.49
N ILE A 36 -2.63 10.39 2.16
CA ILE A 36 -2.38 10.02 3.57
C ILE A 36 -1.02 9.34 3.72
N ALA A 37 -0.72 8.35 2.86
CA ALA A 37 0.55 7.61 2.89
C ALA A 37 1.74 8.56 2.73
N ARG A 38 1.67 9.49 1.77
CA ARG A 38 2.70 10.52 1.58
C ARG A 38 2.88 11.39 2.83
N LYS A 39 1.79 11.77 3.51
CA LYS A 39 1.88 12.61 4.71
C LYS A 39 2.48 11.86 5.90
N GLY A 40 2.15 10.57 6.03
CA GLY A 40 2.68 9.70 7.09
C GLY A 40 4.04 9.06 6.79
N GLY A 41 4.66 9.34 5.63
CA GLY A 41 5.91 8.68 5.20
C GLY A 41 5.75 7.17 4.95
N LEU A 42 4.53 6.71 4.65
CA LEU A 42 4.21 5.31 4.42
C LEU A 42 4.36 4.95 2.94
N VAL A 43 4.67 3.68 2.68
CA VAL A 43 4.67 3.13 1.32
C VAL A 43 3.22 2.95 0.86
N ASP A 44 2.86 3.60 -0.25
CA ASP A 44 1.57 3.43 -0.90
C ASP A 44 1.51 2.06 -1.60
N LEU A 45 0.73 1.13 -1.04
CA LEU A 45 0.52 -0.20 -1.60
C LEU A 45 -0.79 -0.24 -2.38
N GLU A 46 -0.79 -0.74 -3.60
CA GLU A 46 -1.99 -0.92 -4.44
C GLU A 46 -3.01 -1.92 -3.89
N TRP A 47 -2.71 -2.59 -2.78
CA TRP A 47 -3.51 -3.67 -2.24
C TRP A 47 -4.76 -3.14 -1.51
N ASP A 48 -5.93 -3.61 -1.93
CA ASP A 48 -7.27 -3.30 -1.40
C ASP A 48 -7.67 -4.13 -0.16
N GLY A 49 -6.75 -4.93 0.38
CA GLY A 49 -7.01 -5.79 1.55
C GLY A 49 -7.79 -7.08 1.26
N GLN A 50 -8.18 -7.37 0.01
CA GLN A 50 -8.94 -8.59 -0.31
C GLN A 50 -8.15 -9.88 -0.05
N LEU A 51 -6.81 -9.87 -0.11
CA LEU A 51 -6.02 -11.05 0.25
C LEU A 51 -6.10 -11.44 1.75
N LYS A 52 -6.72 -10.61 2.61
CA LYS A 52 -7.11 -11.05 3.97
C LYS A 52 -8.37 -11.91 3.99
N ARG A 53 -9.19 -11.82 2.95
CA ARG A 53 -10.49 -12.50 2.82
C ARG A 53 -10.41 -13.73 1.92
N SER A 54 -9.49 -13.75 0.96
CA SER A 54 -9.34 -14.86 0.00
C SER A 54 -7.88 -15.08 -0.39
N LYS A 55 -7.56 -16.31 -0.82
CA LYS A 55 -6.22 -16.62 -1.34
C LYS A 55 -5.96 -15.87 -2.64
N VAL A 56 -4.71 -15.45 -2.84
CA VAL A 56 -4.26 -14.86 -4.10
C VAL A 56 -4.51 -15.87 -5.23
N PRO A 57 -5.16 -15.47 -6.34
CA PRO A 57 -5.26 -16.31 -7.53
C PRO A 57 -3.88 -16.77 -8.04
N ALA A 58 -3.76 -18.04 -8.44
CA ALA A 58 -2.48 -18.62 -8.88
C ALA A 58 -1.79 -17.83 -10.01
N LYS A 59 -2.59 -17.27 -10.93
CA LYS A 59 -2.09 -16.42 -12.04
C LYS A 59 -1.33 -15.18 -11.56
N LEU A 60 -1.84 -14.52 -10.51
CA LEU A 60 -1.18 -13.32 -9.95
C LEU A 60 0.10 -13.71 -9.20
N LEU A 61 0.09 -14.86 -8.53
CA LEU A 61 1.26 -15.39 -7.83
C LEU A 61 2.40 -15.69 -8.81
N ALA A 62 2.10 -16.38 -9.91
CA ALA A 62 3.07 -16.69 -10.97
C ALA A 62 3.68 -15.42 -11.58
N LYS A 63 2.85 -14.41 -11.87
CA LYS A 63 3.32 -13.11 -12.38
C LYS A 63 4.26 -12.39 -11.41
N GLN A 64 3.99 -12.48 -10.10
CA GLN A 64 4.85 -11.87 -9.09
C GLN A 64 6.18 -12.63 -8.94
N GLN A 65 6.15 -13.96 -9.02
CA GLN A 65 7.36 -14.80 -9.02
C GLN A 65 8.25 -14.47 -10.22
N GLU A 66 7.68 -14.29 -11.41
CA GLU A 66 8.41 -13.87 -12.61
C GLU A 66 9.11 -12.52 -12.43
N LYS A 67 8.39 -11.50 -11.93
CA LYS A 67 8.98 -10.19 -11.63
C LYS A 67 10.13 -10.27 -10.63
N TYR A 68 9.96 -11.09 -9.59
CA TYR A 68 11.00 -11.31 -8.58
C TYR A 68 12.23 -11.97 -9.20
N PHE A 69 12.04 -13.01 -10.01
CA PHE A 69 13.11 -13.68 -10.74
C PHE A 69 13.85 -12.70 -11.66
N GLN A 70 13.14 -11.91 -12.46
CA GLN A 70 13.75 -10.89 -13.31
C GLN A 70 14.59 -9.88 -12.50
N ARG A 71 14.10 -9.46 -11.33
CA ARG A 71 14.85 -8.56 -10.45
C ARG A 71 16.10 -9.23 -9.87
N TYR A 72 15.99 -10.49 -9.45
CA TYR A 72 17.10 -11.27 -8.94
C TYR A 72 18.19 -11.49 -9.99
N SER A 73 17.80 -11.88 -11.21
CA SER A 73 18.74 -12.14 -12.31
C SER A 73 19.54 -10.92 -12.71
N ARG A 74 18.99 -9.70 -12.57
CA ARG A 74 19.74 -8.45 -12.79
C ARG A 74 20.87 -8.29 -11.78
N TYR A 75 20.60 -8.49 -10.49
CA TYR A 75 21.63 -8.41 -9.46
C TYR A 75 22.66 -9.53 -9.57
N ALA A 76 22.24 -10.73 -9.96
CA ALA A 76 23.15 -11.86 -10.17
C ALA A 76 24.04 -11.70 -11.41
N ALA A 77 23.63 -10.91 -12.41
CA ALA A 77 24.43 -10.61 -13.59
C ALA A 77 25.44 -9.47 -13.37
N GLU A 78 25.25 -8.67 -12.32
CA GLU A 78 26.13 -7.55 -11.93
C GLU A 78 27.21 -7.98 -10.89
N ALA A 79 27.17 -9.22 -10.41
CA ALA A 79 28.11 -9.83 -9.45
C ALA A 79 29.07 -10.80 -10.16
#